data_AF-A0A7V9IJP6-F1
#
_entry.id   AF-A0A7V9IJP6-F1
#
_cell.length_a   1.000
_cell.length_b   1.000
_cell.length_c   1.000
_cell.angle_alpha   90.00
_cell.angle_beta   90.00
_cell.angle_gamma   90.00
#
_symmetry.space_group_name_H-M   'P 1'
#
loop_
_entity.id
_entity.type
_entity.pdbx_description
1 polymer ?
#
loop_
_entity_poly.entity_id
_entity_poly.type
_entity_poly.pdbx_seq_one_letter_code
_entity_poly.pdbx_strand_id
1 'polypeptide(L)'
;MSITTHELEMAVWAVAEGRASADAAALVDADPAMSRRVIAGLVAALEQDLESVRGLSGPERDNVVADFEEERAKLRSALGRLNGNAAPSKALAAQAPGPVQLQASWSDGRIVVWAAGRGTAPASNDELAALLEAIGGPALGWELHPDVALPPIHHAHALQIPVKDALGWLVAVAGGLDGTVDDESDDDDDGDGNDRGGVGSSVAWLAYVATVAVRLVAQGAVVPSLRRYPTTSGPAEFAVEWGPALLDNDELDRLAAAMPGAVVAVAPERPRDTTIAVLGSVVDAIVSQAASMVELPAPPPRVSTSADVAEAVSARLDGSPFRAPTVRATEISERLDRWARPVTRLGRPKLTVQLDPPDRGDAWLLSVHGPGTNGRLLPIEEAMGDTHEPRLLMDELGRLEQAYPPLQRPGQLRRGRVVLSQAEAWELMITGAGLEPAGFAVRVPALSRRRPTPALHLFAERAVGGDSAVGVNQLSDVRWSVLFDDVELTAADIAKLAKEARPLVKSRG
;
A
#
# COMPACT_ATOMS: atom_id res chain seq x y z
N MET A 1 -33.95 -17.91 36.12
CA MET A 1 -34.50 -16.59 35.74
C MET A 1 -34.41 -16.50 34.24
N SER A 2 -35.54 -16.42 33.53
CA SER A 2 -35.53 -16.20 32.07
C SER A 2 -35.18 -14.74 31.82
N ILE A 3 -34.01 -14.49 31.24
CA ILE A 3 -33.61 -13.14 30.80
C ILE A 3 -34.62 -12.70 29.73
N THR A 4 -35.21 -11.52 29.90
CA THR A 4 -36.12 -10.96 28.89
C THR A 4 -35.32 -10.32 27.75
N THR A 5 -35.87 -10.34 26.54
CA THR A 5 -35.23 -9.70 25.37
C THR A 5 -34.92 -8.22 25.62
N HIS A 6 -35.78 -7.53 26.37
CA HIS A 6 -35.60 -6.13 26.73
C HIS A 6 -34.45 -5.89 27.71
N GLU A 7 -34.26 -6.75 28.71
CA GLU A 7 -33.11 -6.68 29.62
C GLU A 7 -31.78 -6.88 28.88
N LEU A 8 -31.77 -7.81 27.91
CA LEU A 8 -30.60 -8.08 27.09
C LEU A 8 -30.29 -6.90 26.13
N GLU A 9 -31.30 -6.30 25.52
CA GLU A 9 -31.18 -5.10 24.69
C GLU A 9 -30.61 -3.91 25.47
N MET A 10 -31.09 -3.67 26.70
CA MET A 10 -30.56 -2.61 27.57
C MET A 10 -29.08 -2.83 27.93
N ALA A 11 -28.68 -4.09 28.18
CA ALA A 11 -27.30 -4.44 28.43
C ALA A 11 -26.43 -4.28 27.18
N VAL A 12 -26.94 -4.65 26.01
CA VAL A 12 -26.29 -4.43 24.70
C VAL A 12 -26.00 -2.95 24.48
N TRP A 13 -26.97 -2.07 24.70
CA TRP A 13 -26.78 -0.62 24.56
C TRP A 13 -25.74 -0.08 25.54
N ALA A 14 -25.80 -0.54 26.80
CA ALA A 14 -24.79 -0.16 27.79
C ALA A 14 -23.38 -0.57 27.37
N VAL A 15 -23.21 -1.75 26.75
CA VAL A 15 -21.93 -2.22 26.20
C VAL A 15 -21.50 -1.43 24.96
N ALA A 16 -22.44 -1.10 24.06
CA ALA A 16 -22.17 -0.35 22.84
C ALA A 16 -21.71 1.09 23.14
N GLU A 17 -22.30 1.72 24.16
CA GLU A 17 -21.96 3.07 24.61
C GLU A 17 -20.77 3.13 25.58
N GLY A 18 -20.22 1.98 25.99
CA GLY A 18 -19.08 1.92 26.92
C GLY A 18 -19.42 2.26 28.38
N ARG A 19 -20.70 2.15 28.76
CA ARG A 19 -21.23 2.44 30.10
C ARG A 19 -21.75 1.21 30.85
N ALA A 20 -21.43 0.01 30.36
CA ALA A 20 -21.87 -1.24 30.96
C ALA A 20 -21.27 -1.46 32.36
N SER A 21 -22.12 -1.89 33.30
CA SER A 21 -21.64 -2.49 34.54
C SER A 21 -21.07 -3.89 34.28
N ALA A 22 -20.31 -4.43 35.24
CA ALA A 22 -19.81 -5.81 35.16
C ALA A 22 -20.94 -6.83 34.96
N ASP A 23 -22.10 -6.62 35.61
CA ASP A 23 -23.28 -7.50 35.47
C ASP A 23 -23.91 -7.40 34.08
N ALA A 24 -23.97 -6.21 33.48
CA ALA A 24 -24.48 -6.01 32.13
C ALA A 24 -23.55 -6.61 31.06
N ALA A 25 -22.23 -6.49 31.25
CA ALA A 25 -21.25 -7.15 30.39
C ALA A 25 -21.38 -8.69 30.49
N ALA A 26 -21.46 -9.22 31.71
CA ALA A 26 -21.67 -10.64 31.95
C ALA A 26 -22.99 -11.16 31.33
N LEU A 27 -24.05 -10.35 31.32
CA LEU A 27 -25.33 -10.69 30.70
C LEU A 27 -25.21 -10.83 29.18
N VAL A 28 -24.46 -9.93 28.53
CA VAL A 28 -24.21 -9.97 27.07
C VAL A 28 -23.33 -11.16 26.70
N ASP A 29 -22.35 -11.51 27.54
CA ASP A 29 -21.43 -12.62 27.32
C ASP A 29 -22.02 -14.00 27.67
N ALA A 30 -23.08 -14.06 28.48
CA ALA A 30 -23.69 -15.32 28.94
C ALA A 30 -24.33 -16.14 27.79
N ASP A 31 -24.91 -15.47 26.78
CA ASP A 31 -25.41 -16.12 25.56
C ASP A 31 -25.02 -15.29 24.31
N PRO A 32 -23.81 -15.49 23.77
CA PRO A 32 -23.32 -14.73 22.63
C PRO A 32 -24.17 -14.93 21.36
N ALA A 33 -24.90 -16.06 21.23
CA ALA A 33 -25.76 -16.29 20.07
C ALA A 33 -27.03 -15.44 20.14
N MET A 34 -27.65 -15.35 21.32
CA MET A 34 -28.80 -14.49 21.54
C MET A 34 -28.43 -13.01 21.46
N SER A 35 -27.32 -12.61 22.10
CA SER A 35 -26.80 -11.22 22.04
C SER A 35 -26.52 -10.77 20.61
N ARG A 36 -25.91 -11.62 19.78
CA ARG A 36 -25.69 -11.33 18.35
C ARG A 36 -26.98 -11.11 17.58
N ARG A 37 -28.02 -11.92 17.82
CA ARG A 37 -29.32 -11.76 17.17
C ARG A 37 -30.00 -10.46 17.58
N VAL A 38 -29.93 -10.10 18.87
CA VAL A 38 -30.47 -8.83 19.38
C VAL A 38 -29.74 -7.66 18.74
N ILE A 39 -28.39 -7.66 18.73
CA ILE A 39 -27.61 -6.57 18.11
C ILE A 39 -27.88 -6.47 16.61
N ALA A 40 -27.94 -7.59 15.89
CA ALA A 40 -28.25 -7.58 14.46
C ALA A 40 -29.66 -7.03 14.18
N GLY A 41 -30.64 -7.36 15.04
CA GLY A 41 -31.98 -6.79 14.97
C GLY A 41 -32.00 -5.29 15.21
N LEU A 42 -31.26 -4.81 16.21
CA LEU A 42 -31.12 -3.37 16.49
C LEU A 42 -30.43 -2.62 15.35
N VAL A 43 -29.38 -3.18 14.77
CA VAL A 43 -28.70 -2.60 13.60
C VAL A 43 -29.64 -2.51 12.41
N ALA A 44 -30.42 -3.57 12.13
CA ALA A 44 -31.38 -3.56 11.03
C ALA A 44 -32.53 -2.55 11.25
N ALA A 45 -33.06 -2.47 12.47
CA ALA A 45 -34.06 -1.47 12.83
C ALA A 45 -33.51 -0.04 12.67
N LEU A 46 -32.30 0.20 13.16
CA LEU A 46 -31.65 1.50 13.06
C LEU A 46 -31.33 1.88 11.60
N GLU A 47 -30.95 0.92 10.75
CA GLU A 47 -30.76 1.15 9.31
C GLU A 47 -32.07 1.53 8.61
N GLN A 48 -33.19 0.91 8.99
CA GLN A 48 -34.51 1.25 8.47
C GLN A 48 -34.94 2.65 8.93
N ASP A 49 -34.71 3.00 10.19
CA ASP A 49 -35.01 4.33 10.72
C ASP A 49 -34.12 5.40 10.07
N LEU A 50 -32.85 5.09 9.82
CA LEU A 50 -31.90 5.97 9.15
C LEU A 50 -32.31 6.25 7.70
N GLU A 51 -32.83 5.26 6.98
CA GLU A 51 -33.39 5.45 5.64
C GLU A 51 -34.63 6.36 5.67
N SER A 52 -35.50 6.20 6.68
CA SER A 52 -36.65 7.08 6.90
C SER A 52 -36.21 8.53 7.20
N VAL A 53 -35.22 8.71 8.06
CA VAL A 53 -34.68 10.03 8.45
C VAL A 53 -34.00 10.73 7.28
N ARG A 54 -33.30 10.00 6.40
CA ARG A 54 -32.70 10.55 5.17
C ARG A 54 -33.74 11.14 4.21
N GLY A 55 -34.98 10.63 4.25
CA GLY A 55 -36.11 11.15 3.49
C GLY A 55 -36.75 12.43 4.06
N LEU A 56 -36.40 12.85 5.27
CA LEU A 56 -36.95 14.07 5.89
C LEU A 56 -36.39 15.33 5.23
N SER A 57 -37.18 16.41 5.24
CA SER A 57 -36.77 17.73 4.73
C SER A 57 -36.64 18.70 5.90
N GLY A 58 -35.48 19.33 6.07
CA GLY A 58 -35.26 20.35 7.11
C GLY A 58 -33.79 20.52 7.48
N PRO A 59 -33.42 21.66 8.12
CA PRO A 59 -32.04 21.95 8.52
C PRO A 59 -31.52 21.06 9.65
N GLU A 60 -32.40 20.46 10.44
CA GLU A 60 -32.05 19.56 11.55
C GLU A 60 -31.75 18.13 11.08
N ARG A 61 -32.10 17.78 9.83
CA ARG A 61 -31.93 16.43 9.27
C ARG A 61 -30.49 15.94 9.38
N ASP A 62 -29.53 16.79 9.06
CA ASP A 62 -28.12 16.37 9.01
C ASP A 62 -27.58 16.02 10.40
N ASN A 63 -28.07 16.68 11.46
CA ASN A 63 -27.75 16.32 12.84
C ASN A 63 -28.38 14.98 13.23
N VAL A 64 -29.66 14.79 12.89
CA VAL A 64 -30.35 13.53 13.18
C VAL A 64 -29.71 12.36 12.43
N VAL A 65 -29.35 12.52 11.16
CA VAL A 65 -28.63 11.48 10.40
C VAL A 65 -27.28 11.17 11.06
N ALA A 66 -26.53 12.18 11.51
CA ALA A 66 -25.25 11.98 12.20
C ALA A 66 -25.41 11.19 13.51
N ASP A 67 -26.41 11.51 14.32
CA ASP A 67 -26.70 10.80 15.59
C ASP A 67 -27.01 9.32 15.33
N PHE A 68 -27.88 9.03 14.35
CA PHE A 68 -28.22 7.66 13.95
C PHE A 68 -27.02 6.89 13.36
N GLU A 69 -26.13 7.57 12.62
CA GLU A 69 -24.90 6.97 12.11
C GLU A 69 -23.90 6.63 13.22
N GLU A 70 -23.81 7.47 14.26
CA GLU A 70 -22.99 7.23 15.45
C GLU A 70 -23.51 6.02 16.25
N GLU A 71 -24.82 5.94 16.48
CA GLU A 71 -25.46 4.80 17.13
C GLU A 71 -25.24 3.49 16.36
N ARG A 72 -25.33 3.54 15.02
CA ARG A 72 -25.07 2.40 14.15
C ARG A 72 -23.62 1.92 14.28
N ALA A 73 -22.67 2.87 14.33
CA ALA A 73 -21.26 2.55 14.50
C ALA A 73 -20.98 1.86 15.85
N LYS A 74 -21.60 2.34 16.93
CA LYS A 74 -21.49 1.75 18.28
C LYS A 74 -22.01 0.31 18.32
N LEU A 75 -23.20 0.06 17.76
CA LEU A 75 -23.78 -1.29 17.70
C LEU A 75 -22.95 -2.25 16.81
N ARG A 76 -22.46 -1.79 15.66
CA ARG A 76 -21.58 -2.61 14.79
C ARG A 76 -20.23 -2.92 15.44
N SER A 77 -19.66 -1.98 16.18
CA SER A 77 -18.45 -2.21 16.98
C SER A 77 -18.69 -3.27 18.06
N ALA A 78 -19.82 -3.18 18.77
CA ALA A 78 -20.23 -4.19 19.76
C ALA A 78 -20.40 -5.58 19.12
N LEU A 79 -21.03 -5.66 17.93
CA LEU A 79 -21.15 -6.90 17.17
C LEU A 79 -19.78 -7.46 16.73
N GLY A 80 -18.87 -6.60 16.29
CA GLY A 80 -17.51 -6.96 15.91
C GLY A 80 -16.72 -7.58 17.07
N ARG A 81 -16.85 -7.00 18.28
CA ARG A 81 -16.26 -7.57 19.50
C ARG A 81 -16.80 -8.96 19.82
N LEU A 82 -18.12 -9.15 19.72
CA LEU A 82 -18.75 -10.46 19.94
C LEU A 82 -18.37 -11.49 18.87
N ASN A 83 -18.16 -11.07 17.63
CA ASN A 83 -17.69 -11.95 16.56
C ASN A 83 -16.21 -12.33 16.73
N GLY A 84 -15.38 -11.43 17.25
CA GLY A 84 -13.99 -11.75 17.65
C GLY A 84 -13.92 -12.77 18.80
N ASN A 85 -14.93 -12.80 19.67
CA ASN A 85 -15.07 -13.78 20.75
C ASN A 85 -15.91 -15.03 20.36
N ALA A 86 -16.40 -15.15 19.13
CA ALA A 86 -17.26 -16.26 18.74
C ALA A 86 -16.46 -17.47 18.24
N ALA A 87 -16.74 -18.64 18.80
CA ALA A 87 -16.41 -19.93 18.19
C ALA A 87 -16.98 -19.99 16.74
N PRO A 88 -16.28 -20.66 15.80
CA PRO A 88 -16.65 -20.67 14.38
C PRO A 88 -18.11 -21.07 14.19
N SER A 89 -18.83 -20.29 13.39
CA SER A 89 -20.28 -20.43 13.22
C SER A 89 -20.68 -21.77 12.57
N LYS A 90 -21.87 -22.29 12.92
CA LYS A 90 -22.47 -23.48 12.28
C LYS A 90 -22.59 -23.37 10.75
N ALA A 91 -22.54 -22.16 10.19
CA ALA A 91 -22.54 -21.94 8.74
C ALA A 91 -21.23 -22.37 8.06
N LEU A 92 -20.08 -22.29 8.75
CA LEU A 92 -18.80 -22.79 8.24
C LEU A 92 -18.73 -24.32 8.33
N ALA A 93 -19.36 -24.91 9.36
CA ALA A 93 -19.43 -26.36 9.57
C ALA A 93 -20.39 -27.09 8.61
N ALA A 94 -21.30 -26.36 7.96
CA ALA A 94 -22.23 -26.93 6.97
C ALA A 94 -21.68 -26.97 5.54
N GLN A 95 -20.49 -26.40 5.29
CA GLN A 95 -19.82 -26.46 3.99
C GLN A 95 -19.09 -27.79 3.83
N ALA A 96 -19.08 -28.33 2.60
CA ALA A 96 -18.34 -29.55 2.30
C ALA A 96 -16.84 -29.40 2.63
N PRO A 97 -16.16 -30.49 3.02
CA PRO A 97 -14.74 -30.46 3.28
C PRO A 97 -13.96 -29.93 2.07
N GLY A 98 -12.99 -29.05 2.32
CA GLY A 98 -12.11 -28.52 1.27
C GLY A 98 -10.87 -29.39 1.08
N PRO A 99 -10.15 -29.27 -0.05
CA PRO A 99 -8.86 -29.94 -0.23
C PRO A 99 -7.85 -29.47 0.81
N VAL A 100 -6.88 -30.33 1.13
CA VAL A 100 -5.74 -29.96 1.97
C VAL A 100 -4.87 -28.98 1.19
N GLN A 101 -4.62 -27.82 1.79
CA GLN A 101 -3.81 -26.75 1.20
C GLN A 101 -2.75 -26.29 2.19
N LEU A 102 -1.63 -25.79 1.68
CA LEU A 102 -0.62 -25.13 2.48
C LEU A 102 -1.16 -23.79 2.99
N GLN A 103 -1.24 -23.67 4.31
CA GLN A 103 -1.54 -22.45 5.02
C GLN A 103 -0.24 -21.88 5.63
N ALA A 104 -0.31 -20.62 6.05
CA ALA A 104 0.81 -19.90 6.63
C ALA A 104 0.31 -18.88 7.65
N SER A 105 1.00 -18.86 8.78
CA SER A 105 0.79 -17.92 9.89
C SER A 105 1.99 -16.99 10.01
N TRP A 106 1.76 -15.78 10.52
CA TRP A 106 2.78 -14.82 10.85
C TRP A 106 3.17 -14.91 12.33
N SER A 107 4.46 -14.87 12.63
CA SER A 107 4.97 -14.76 14.00
C SER A 107 6.34 -14.09 14.02
N ASP A 108 6.44 -12.86 14.52
CA ASP A 108 7.70 -12.14 14.82
C ASP A 108 8.79 -12.27 13.73
N GLY A 109 8.49 -11.85 12.50
CA GLY A 109 9.44 -11.91 11.38
C GLY A 109 9.61 -13.30 10.74
N ARG A 110 8.87 -14.30 11.21
CA ARG A 110 8.86 -15.68 10.70
C ARG A 110 7.53 -16.00 10.02
N ILE A 111 7.62 -16.79 8.95
CA ILE A 111 6.49 -17.45 8.32
C ILE A 111 6.40 -18.86 8.90
N VAL A 112 5.26 -19.22 9.48
CA VAL A 112 4.99 -20.56 10.02
C VAL A 112 4.02 -21.27 9.08
N VAL A 113 4.48 -22.28 8.35
CA VAL A 113 3.66 -23.05 7.40
C VAL A 113 3.13 -24.32 8.03
N TRP A 114 1.92 -24.68 7.64
CA TRP A 114 1.20 -25.88 8.07
C TRP A 114 0.16 -26.23 7.00
N ALA A 115 -0.34 -27.46 6.95
CA ALA A 115 -1.28 -27.86 5.90
C ALA A 115 -2.56 -28.47 6.48
N ALA A 116 -3.71 -27.93 6.06
CA ALA A 116 -5.02 -28.49 6.36
C ALA A 116 -6.07 -27.96 5.37
N GLY A 117 -7.16 -28.71 5.22
CA GLY A 117 -8.37 -28.30 4.51
C GLY A 117 -9.50 -27.99 5.49
N ARG A 118 -10.51 -27.24 5.03
CA ARG A 118 -11.72 -27.01 5.82
C ARG A 118 -12.37 -28.35 6.14
N GLY A 119 -12.57 -28.67 7.42
CA GLY A 119 -13.25 -29.90 7.85
C GLY A 119 -12.47 -31.19 7.57
N THR A 120 -11.19 -31.12 7.22
CA THR A 120 -10.30 -32.28 7.06
C THR A 120 -9.34 -32.40 8.23
N ALA A 121 -8.77 -33.59 8.42
CA ALA A 121 -7.62 -33.73 9.30
C ALA A 121 -6.43 -32.90 8.74
N PRO A 122 -5.57 -32.36 9.61
CA PRO A 122 -4.33 -31.74 9.18
C PRO A 122 -3.39 -32.74 8.52
N ALA A 123 -2.52 -32.24 7.64
CA ALA A 123 -1.50 -33.03 6.99
C ALA A 123 -0.44 -33.51 7.99
N SER A 124 0.13 -34.68 7.72
CA SER A 124 1.34 -35.18 8.37
C SER A 124 2.58 -34.37 7.97
N ASN A 125 3.71 -34.59 8.66
CA ASN A 125 4.99 -33.95 8.31
C ASN A 125 5.44 -34.25 6.87
N ASP A 126 5.27 -35.49 6.42
CA ASP A 126 5.68 -35.92 5.08
C ASP A 126 4.80 -35.27 4.00
N GLU A 127 3.48 -35.19 4.25
CA GLU A 127 2.53 -34.51 3.36
C GLU A 127 2.76 -33.00 3.34
N LEU A 128 3.10 -32.38 4.48
CA LEU A 128 3.47 -30.96 4.55
C LEU A 128 4.73 -30.68 3.73
N ALA A 129 5.76 -31.52 3.86
CA ALA A 129 6.99 -31.39 3.09
C ALA A 129 6.75 -31.56 1.58
N ALA A 130 5.95 -32.56 1.19
CA ALA A 130 5.58 -32.79 -0.21
C ALA A 130 4.78 -31.60 -0.80
N LEU A 131 3.83 -31.05 -0.04
CA LEU A 131 3.08 -29.87 -0.47
C LEU A 131 3.99 -28.66 -0.63
N LEU A 132 4.90 -28.44 0.32
CA LEU A 132 5.83 -27.33 0.29
C LEU A 132 6.81 -27.42 -0.89
N GLU A 133 7.29 -28.62 -1.22
CA GLU A 133 8.11 -28.89 -2.41
C GLU A 133 7.31 -28.65 -3.70
N ALA A 134 6.08 -29.15 -3.77
CA ALA A 134 5.22 -29.02 -4.95
C ALA A 134 4.94 -27.56 -5.34
N ILE A 135 4.84 -26.67 -4.36
CA ILE A 135 4.62 -25.24 -4.57
C ILE A 135 5.94 -24.42 -4.59
N GLY A 136 7.08 -25.09 -4.81
CA GLY A 136 8.37 -24.44 -4.96
C GLY A 136 8.89 -23.71 -3.70
N GLY A 137 8.56 -24.22 -2.51
CA GLY A 137 9.08 -23.70 -1.25
C GLY A 137 10.62 -23.74 -1.19
N PRO A 138 11.28 -22.87 -0.41
CA PRO A 138 12.73 -22.86 -0.27
C PRO A 138 13.29 -24.22 0.19
N ALA A 139 14.37 -24.68 -0.44
CA ALA A 139 14.99 -25.95 -0.09
C ALA A 139 15.71 -25.94 1.27
N LEU A 140 16.07 -24.76 1.78
CA LEU A 140 16.83 -24.57 3.02
C LEU A 140 16.20 -23.45 3.86
N GLY A 141 16.52 -23.42 5.16
CA GLY A 141 16.08 -22.37 6.09
C GLY A 141 14.87 -22.73 6.96
N TRP A 142 14.24 -23.88 6.71
CA TRP A 142 13.15 -24.39 7.53
C TRP A 142 13.62 -24.95 8.87
N GLU A 143 12.93 -24.56 9.93
CA GLU A 143 13.11 -25.05 11.29
C GLU A 143 11.80 -25.69 11.77
N LEU A 144 11.89 -26.70 12.64
CA LEU A 144 10.71 -27.28 13.27
C LEU A 144 10.01 -26.24 14.15
N HIS A 145 8.69 -26.12 14.01
CA HIS A 145 7.85 -25.29 14.85
C HIS A 145 6.90 -26.18 15.67
N PRO A 146 6.55 -25.79 16.92
CA PRO A 146 5.49 -26.47 17.66
C PRO A 146 4.19 -26.57 16.86
N ASP A 147 3.43 -27.65 17.05
CA ASP A 147 2.20 -27.86 16.28
C ASP A 147 1.21 -26.69 16.44
N VAL A 148 0.58 -26.29 15.33
CA VAL A 148 -0.43 -25.23 15.31
C VAL A 148 -1.76 -25.81 15.79
N ALA A 149 -2.34 -25.19 16.83
CA ALA A 149 -3.64 -25.59 17.35
C ALA A 149 -4.76 -25.11 16.42
N LEU A 150 -5.55 -26.05 15.90
CA LEU A 150 -6.68 -25.81 15.02
C LEU A 150 -8.00 -26.16 15.72
N PRO A 151 -8.98 -25.25 15.76
CA PRO A 151 -10.32 -25.57 16.27
C PRO A 151 -10.99 -26.70 15.45
N PRO A 152 -11.69 -27.67 16.07
CA PRO A 152 -12.04 -27.70 17.49
C PRO A 152 -11.03 -28.43 18.39
N ILE A 153 -10.21 -29.39 17.93
CA ILE A 153 -9.22 -30.14 18.76
C ILE A 153 -8.12 -30.78 17.89
N HIS A 154 -7.72 -30.17 16.77
CA HIS A 154 -6.67 -30.72 15.91
C HIS A 154 -5.35 -29.97 16.07
N HIS A 155 -4.23 -30.68 15.87
CA HIS A 155 -2.89 -30.10 15.85
C HIS A 155 -2.30 -30.36 14.48
N ALA A 156 -1.89 -29.30 13.80
CA ALA A 156 -1.20 -29.40 12.52
C ALA A 156 0.30 -29.30 12.76
N HIS A 157 1.06 -30.23 12.19
CA HIS A 157 2.50 -30.08 12.17
C HIS A 157 2.92 -28.82 11.40
N ALA A 158 4.01 -28.21 11.83
CA ALA A 158 4.41 -26.91 11.32
C ALA A 158 5.93 -26.76 11.18
N LEU A 159 6.31 -25.97 10.18
CA LEU A 159 7.68 -25.53 9.95
C LEU A 159 7.70 -24.00 9.97
N GLN A 160 8.82 -23.41 10.37
CA GLN A 160 9.02 -21.97 10.34
C GLN A 160 10.25 -21.58 9.53
N ILE A 161 10.23 -20.39 8.94
CA ILE A 161 11.36 -19.81 8.18
C ILE A 161 11.39 -18.28 8.38
N PRO A 162 12.57 -17.63 8.45
CA PRO A 162 12.67 -16.18 8.36
C PRO A 162 12.04 -15.63 7.09
N VAL A 163 11.30 -14.53 7.20
CA VAL A 163 10.68 -13.90 6.02
C VAL A 163 11.71 -13.52 4.96
N LYS A 164 12.92 -13.13 5.38
CA LYS A 164 14.05 -12.84 4.48
C LYS A 164 14.43 -14.03 3.59
N ASP A 165 14.33 -15.25 4.11
CA ASP A 165 14.72 -16.48 3.41
C ASP A 165 13.55 -17.03 2.58
N ALA A 166 12.32 -16.65 2.91
CA ALA A 166 11.09 -17.02 2.21
C ALA A 166 10.63 -15.99 1.15
N LEU A 167 11.22 -14.80 1.10
CA LEU A 167 10.72 -13.68 0.30
C LEU A 167 10.64 -14.01 -1.20
N GLY A 168 11.69 -14.63 -1.76
CA GLY A 168 11.72 -15.01 -3.17
C GLY A 168 10.59 -15.96 -3.54
N TRP A 169 10.28 -16.91 -2.63
CA TRP A 169 9.16 -17.83 -2.78
C TRP A 169 7.81 -17.12 -2.70
N LEU A 170 7.61 -16.23 -1.71
CA LEU A 170 6.37 -15.45 -1.58
C LEU A 170 6.08 -14.59 -2.82
N VAL A 171 7.11 -13.96 -3.40
CA VAL A 171 6.96 -13.19 -4.65
C VAL A 171 6.63 -14.10 -5.84
N ALA A 172 7.21 -15.30 -5.91
CA ALA A 172 6.88 -16.27 -6.96
C ALA A 172 5.43 -16.75 -6.86
N VAL A 173 4.94 -17.04 -5.65
CA VAL A 173 3.53 -17.41 -5.40
C VAL A 173 2.59 -16.28 -5.82
N ALA A 174 2.93 -15.02 -5.53
CA ALA A 174 2.13 -13.87 -5.98
C ALA A 174 2.10 -13.74 -7.52
N GLY A 175 3.16 -14.18 -8.20
CA GLY A 175 3.29 -14.22 -9.65
C GLY A 175 2.50 -15.33 -10.33
N GLY A 176 1.75 -16.15 -9.58
CA GLY A 176 0.94 -17.24 -10.12
C GLY A 176 1.62 -18.61 -10.04
N LEU A 177 2.68 -18.78 -9.24
CA LEU A 177 3.21 -20.10 -8.94
C LEU A 177 2.22 -20.82 -8.01
N ASP A 178 1.37 -21.67 -8.59
CA ASP A 178 0.29 -22.42 -7.94
C ASP A 178 0.52 -23.93 -7.98
N GLY A 179 1.76 -24.37 -8.21
CA GLY A 179 2.12 -25.78 -8.14
C GLY A 179 1.47 -26.67 -9.20
N THR A 180 0.77 -26.12 -10.20
CA THR A 180 0.39 -26.92 -11.37
C THR A 180 1.63 -27.15 -12.22
N VAL A 181 2.05 -28.40 -12.29
CA VAL A 181 2.87 -28.89 -13.41
C VAL A 181 2.15 -28.45 -14.69
N ASP A 182 2.89 -27.91 -15.66
CA ASP A 182 2.41 -27.70 -17.03
C ASP A 182 1.91 -29.04 -17.59
N ASP A 183 0.66 -29.41 -17.31
CA ASP A 183 -0.02 -30.46 -18.04
C ASP A 183 -0.62 -29.76 -19.25
N GLU A 184 0.04 -29.92 -20.40
CA GLU A 184 -0.50 -29.63 -21.73
C GLU A 184 -1.68 -30.59 -22.02
N SER A 185 -2.70 -30.62 -21.16
CA SER A 185 -3.98 -31.25 -21.46
C SER A 185 -4.91 -30.16 -21.99
N ASP A 186 -4.89 -30.02 -23.32
CA ASP A 186 -6.04 -29.56 -24.09
C ASP A 186 -7.24 -30.44 -23.69
N ASP A 187 -8.11 -29.96 -22.79
CA ASP A 187 -9.50 -30.39 -22.73
C ASP A 187 -10.35 -29.31 -22.04
N ASP A 188 -11.43 -28.95 -22.73
CA ASP A 188 -12.46 -28.02 -22.30
C ASP A 188 -13.04 -28.43 -20.93
N ASP A 189 -12.70 -27.73 -19.85
CA ASP A 189 -13.43 -27.82 -18.59
C ASP A 189 -13.86 -26.43 -18.11
N ASP A 190 -15.18 -26.21 -18.13
CA ASP A 190 -15.90 -25.07 -17.55
C ASP A 190 -15.85 -25.13 -16.00
N GLY A 191 -14.64 -25.11 -15.43
CA GLY A 191 -14.39 -25.17 -13.99
C GLY A 191 -14.22 -23.79 -13.35
N ASP A 192 -15.01 -23.51 -12.31
CA ASP A 192 -14.91 -22.34 -11.43
C ASP A 192 -13.43 -22.00 -11.12
N GLY A 193 -12.99 -20.79 -11.50
CA GLY A 193 -11.58 -20.35 -11.46
C GLY A 193 -10.96 -20.15 -10.08
N ASN A 194 -10.97 -21.18 -9.23
CA ASN A 194 -10.38 -21.17 -7.89
C ASN A 194 -9.34 -22.29 -7.65
N ASP A 195 -8.93 -23.01 -8.70
CA ASP A 195 -7.93 -24.09 -8.61
C ASP A 195 -6.50 -23.53 -8.61
N ARG A 196 -6.14 -22.81 -7.53
CA ARG A 196 -4.73 -22.65 -7.17
C ARG A 196 -4.28 -23.94 -6.51
N GLY A 197 -3.62 -24.82 -7.25
CA GLY A 197 -3.12 -26.11 -6.77
C GLY A 197 -2.37 -25.97 -5.44
N GLY A 198 -2.85 -26.64 -4.39
CA GLY A 198 -2.16 -26.74 -3.10
C GLY A 198 -1.93 -25.45 -2.28
N VAL A 199 -2.09 -24.24 -2.81
CA VAL A 199 -1.80 -22.97 -2.11
C VAL A 199 -3.05 -22.46 -1.38
N GLY A 200 -2.95 -22.35 -0.05
CA GLY A 200 -4.01 -21.82 0.79
C GLY A 200 -4.10 -20.30 0.78
N SER A 201 -5.29 -19.78 1.10
CA SER A 201 -5.57 -18.32 1.07
C SER A 201 -4.61 -17.48 1.92
N SER A 202 -4.09 -18.00 3.03
CA SER A 202 -3.17 -17.26 3.90
C SER A 202 -1.78 -17.11 3.28
N VAL A 203 -1.30 -18.14 2.55
CA VAL A 203 -0.04 -18.05 1.79
C VAL A 203 -0.21 -17.03 0.66
N ALA A 204 -1.31 -17.10 -0.08
CA ALA A 204 -1.62 -16.14 -1.14
C ALA A 204 -1.71 -14.70 -0.61
N TRP A 205 -2.31 -14.50 0.57
CA TRP A 205 -2.37 -13.19 1.21
C TRP A 205 -0.98 -12.67 1.62
N LEU A 206 -0.14 -13.50 2.25
CA LEU A 206 1.24 -13.12 2.62
C LEU A 206 2.08 -12.79 1.37
N ALA A 207 1.93 -13.57 0.30
CA ALA A 207 2.54 -13.33 -1.00
C ALA A 207 2.11 -11.98 -1.61
N TYR A 208 0.82 -11.65 -1.53
CA TYR A 208 0.32 -10.37 -1.98
C TYR A 208 0.88 -9.20 -1.15
N VAL A 209 0.92 -9.32 0.18
CA VAL A 209 1.52 -8.30 1.06
C VAL A 209 3.01 -8.13 0.79
N ALA A 210 3.75 -9.21 0.55
CA ALA A 210 5.15 -9.15 0.14
C ALA A 210 5.34 -8.37 -1.18
N THR A 211 4.43 -8.54 -2.14
CA THR A 211 4.44 -7.78 -3.40
C THR A 211 4.18 -6.29 -3.17
N VAL A 212 3.25 -5.94 -2.26
CA VAL A 212 3.03 -4.55 -1.85
C VAL A 212 4.29 -3.95 -1.23
N ALA A 213 4.99 -4.69 -0.37
CA ALA A 213 6.26 -4.25 0.22
C ALA A 213 7.35 -4.05 -0.85
N VAL A 214 7.50 -4.96 -1.82
CA VAL A 214 8.43 -4.80 -2.95
C VAL A 214 8.14 -3.52 -3.72
N ARG A 215 6.86 -3.21 -3.97
CA ARG A 215 6.45 -1.96 -4.63
C ARG A 215 6.85 -0.73 -3.82
N LEU A 216 6.66 -0.75 -2.49
CA LEU A 216 7.09 0.35 -1.61
C LEU A 216 8.61 0.55 -1.68
N VAL A 217 9.40 -0.52 -1.62
CA VAL A 217 10.87 -0.44 -1.74
C VAL A 217 11.29 0.11 -3.11
N ALA A 218 10.68 -0.40 -4.20
CA ALA A 218 10.96 0.07 -5.55
C ALA A 218 10.65 1.56 -5.76
N GLN A 219 9.67 2.09 -5.04
CA GLN A 219 9.31 3.51 -5.03
C GLN A 219 10.22 4.35 -4.10
N GLY A 220 11.12 3.73 -3.34
CA GLY A 220 11.92 4.40 -2.32
C GLY A 220 11.11 4.83 -1.10
N ALA A 221 9.91 4.27 -0.90
CA ALA A 221 9.02 4.57 0.22
C ALA A 221 9.43 3.78 1.47
N VAL A 222 10.67 4.02 1.93
CA VAL A 222 11.28 3.35 3.08
C VAL A 222 12.02 4.36 3.95
N VAL A 223 12.05 4.11 5.25
CA VAL A 223 12.78 4.96 6.21
C VAL A 223 13.53 4.10 7.22
N PRO A 224 14.76 4.52 7.62
CA PRO A 224 15.48 3.86 8.69
C PRO A 224 14.93 4.30 10.06
N SER A 225 14.98 3.37 11.00
CA SER A 225 14.77 3.60 12.43
C SER A 225 15.89 2.93 13.22
N LEU A 226 16.05 3.28 14.50
CA LEU A 226 17.11 2.72 15.35
C LEU A 226 16.48 1.86 16.45
N ARG A 227 16.50 0.54 16.26
CA ARG A 227 15.96 -0.41 17.22
C ARG A 227 16.97 -0.69 18.32
N ARG A 228 16.48 -0.70 19.57
CA ARG A 228 17.27 -1.05 20.76
C ARG A 228 16.95 -2.49 21.17
N TYR A 229 17.99 -3.28 21.39
CA TYR A 229 17.91 -4.60 21.98
C TYR A 229 18.32 -4.53 23.45
N PRO A 230 17.53 -5.14 24.36
CA PRO A 230 17.88 -5.19 25.76
C PRO A 230 19.13 -6.04 25.96
N THR A 231 20.07 -5.55 26.76
CA THR A 231 21.27 -6.31 27.16
C THR A 231 21.27 -6.48 28.67
N THR A 232 21.69 -7.66 29.15
CA THR A 232 21.73 -7.97 30.59
C THR A 232 22.81 -7.17 31.32
N SER A 233 23.90 -6.81 30.63
CA SER A 233 24.98 -5.97 31.17
C SER A 233 25.76 -5.24 30.07
N GLY A 234 26.29 -4.07 30.43
CA GLY A 234 27.08 -3.23 29.52
C GLY A 234 26.24 -2.27 28.66
N PRO A 235 26.86 -1.63 27.66
CA PRO A 235 26.14 -0.77 26.72
C PRO A 235 25.05 -1.55 25.98
N ALA A 236 23.92 -0.88 25.72
CA ALA A 236 22.83 -1.46 24.96
C ALA A 236 23.27 -1.71 23.51
N GLU A 237 22.65 -2.72 22.91
CA GLU A 237 22.86 -3.08 21.51
C GLU A 237 21.77 -2.43 20.66
N PHE A 238 22.17 -1.92 19.50
CA PHE A 238 21.31 -1.21 18.58
C PHE A 238 21.52 -1.76 17.16
N ALA A 239 20.47 -1.70 16.35
CA ALA A 239 20.55 -1.98 14.92
C ALA A 239 19.66 -1.01 14.15
N VAL A 240 20.05 -0.72 12.91
CA VAL A 240 19.16 -0.04 11.96
C VAL A 240 18.07 -1.02 11.54
N GLU A 241 16.83 -0.57 11.52
CA GLU A 241 15.68 -1.33 11.03
C GLU A 241 14.92 -0.46 10.03
N TRP A 242 14.61 -1.00 8.87
CA TRP A 242 13.89 -0.28 7.82
C TRP A 242 12.40 -0.54 7.90
N GLY A 243 11.62 0.55 7.89
CA GLY A 243 10.17 0.49 7.87
C GLY A 243 9.59 1.08 6.59
N PRO A 244 8.35 0.67 6.21
CA PRO A 244 7.63 1.30 5.13
C PRO A 244 7.30 2.77 5.45
N ALA A 245 7.32 3.59 4.42
CA ALA A 245 6.83 4.97 4.42
C ALA A 245 5.65 5.11 3.47
N LEU A 246 4.91 6.20 3.61
CA LEU A 246 3.81 6.60 2.72
C LEU A 246 2.69 5.56 2.56
N LEU A 247 2.45 4.76 3.60
CA LEU A 247 1.38 3.75 3.60
C LEU A 247 0.01 4.39 3.31
N ASP A 248 -0.68 3.85 2.31
CA ASP A 248 -2.06 4.21 1.98
C ASP A 248 -3.00 3.51 2.96
N ASN A 249 -3.76 4.29 3.75
CA ASN A 249 -4.63 3.72 4.79
C ASN A 249 -5.78 2.91 4.20
N ASP A 250 -6.30 3.31 3.03
CA ASP A 250 -7.41 2.59 2.39
C ASP A 250 -6.94 1.25 1.81
N GLU A 251 -5.70 1.19 1.32
CA GLU A 251 -5.09 -0.08 0.91
C GLU A 251 -4.78 -0.97 2.12
N LEU A 252 -4.22 -0.38 3.19
CA LEU A 252 -3.91 -1.10 4.42
C LEU A 252 -5.17 -1.69 5.08
N ASP A 253 -6.25 -0.92 5.16
CA ASP A 253 -7.51 -1.38 5.75
C ASP A 253 -8.18 -2.46 4.88
N ARG A 254 -8.06 -2.37 3.54
CA ARG A 254 -8.50 -3.44 2.62
C ARG A 254 -7.68 -4.72 2.80
N LEU A 255 -6.35 -4.62 2.92
CA LEU A 255 -5.48 -5.76 3.18
C LEU A 255 -5.82 -6.43 4.52
N ALA A 256 -5.99 -5.63 5.57
CA ALA A 256 -6.35 -6.11 6.90
C ALA A 256 -7.73 -6.77 6.93
N ALA A 257 -8.72 -6.20 6.24
CA ALA A 257 -10.07 -6.78 6.15
C ALA A 257 -10.11 -8.10 5.35
N ALA A 258 -9.24 -8.24 4.35
CA ALA A 258 -9.11 -9.44 3.54
C ALA A 258 -8.23 -10.54 4.18
N MET A 259 -7.61 -10.27 5.33
CA MET A 259 -6.66 -11.18 5.97
C MET A 259 -7.35 -12.48 6.44
N PRO A 260 -6.93 -13.65 5.92
CA PRO A 260 -7.45 -14.92 6.40
C PRO A 260 -7.07 -15.17 7.86
N GLY A 261 -7.99 -15.72 8.66
CA GLY A 261 -7.74 -16.01 10.07
C GLY A 261 -6.55 -16.95 10.33
N ALA A 262 -6.20 -17.78 9.34
CA ALA A 262 -5.02 -18.63 9.39
C ALA A 262 -3.71 -17.83 9.57
N VAL A 263 -3.63 -16.59 9.08
CA VAL A 263 -2.45 -15.73 9.22
C VAL A 263 -2.12 -15.46 10.70
N VAL A 264 -3.13 -15.32 11.55
CA VAL A 264 -2.98 -15.02 12.98
C VAL A 264 -3.24 -16.24 13.87
N ALA A 265 -3.22 -17.45 13.30
CA ALA A 265 -3.50 -18.68 14.06
C ALA A 265 -2.41 -19.01 15.11
N VAL A 266 -1.17 -18.59 14.86
CA VAL A 266 -0.03 -18.82 15.78
C VAL A 266 0.12 -17.70 16.80
N ALA A 267 0.03 -16.45 16.34
CA ALA A 267 0.13 -15.25 17.15
C ALA A 267 -1.12 -14.37 16.94
N PRO A 268 -2.16 -14.50 17.79
CA PRO A 268 -3.36 -13.70 17.67
C PRO A 268 -3.08 -12.21 17.89
N GLU A 269 -3.34 -11.40 16.88
CA GLU A 269 -3.16 -9.94 16.92
C GLU A 269 -4.24 -9.27 16.05
N ARG A 270 -4.41 -7.95 16.18
CA ARG A 270 -5.34 -7.20 15.32
C ARG A 270 -4.85 -7.27 13.85
N PRO A 271 -5.72 -7.59 12.88
CA PRO A 271 -5.32 -7.75 11.47
C PRO A 271 -4.51 -6.59 10.89
N ARG A 272 -4.87 -5.36 11.28
CA ARG A 272 -4.18 -4.15 10.84
C ARG A 272 -2.74 -4.08 11.36
N ASP A 273 -2.51 -4.46 12.62
CA ASP A 273 -1.17 -4.46 13.21
C ASP A 273 -0.32 -5.56 12.59
N THR A 274 -0.88 -6.76 12.40
CA THR A 274 -0.23 -7.88 11.69
C THR A 274 0.17 -7.48 10.27
N THR A 275 -0.70 -6.79 9.54
CA THR A 275 -0.39 -6.32 8.18
C THR A 275 0.77 -5.34 8.18
N ILE A 276 0.82 -4.39 9.11
CA ILE A 276 1.95 -3.46 9.28
C ILE A 276 3.22 -4.21 9.64
N ALA A 277 3.14 -5.21 10.53
CA ALA A 277 4.28 -6.00 10.95
C ALA A 277 4.88 -6.81 9.78
N VAL A 278 4.04 -7.47 8.98
CA VAL A 278 4.46 -8.20 7.77
C VAL A 278 5.11 -7.24 6.78
N LEU A 279 4.47 -6.10 6.47
CA LEU A 279 5.02 -5.07 5.58
C LEU A 279 6.38 -4.57 6.09
N GLY A 280 6.48 -4.28 7.38
CA GLY A 280 7.70 -3.84 8.07
C GLY A 280 8.84 -4.83 7.89
N SER A 281 8.63 -6.09 8.25
CA SER A 281 9.67 -7.11 8.16
C SER A 281 10.07 -7.46 6.73
N VAL A 282 9.14 -7.40 5.75
CA VAL A 282 9.50 -7.59 4.34
C VAL A 282 10.31 -6.41 3.81
N VAL A 283 9.92 -5.18 4.12
CA VAL A 283 10.69 -3.97 3.76
C VAL A 283 12.09 -4.04 4.37
N ASP A 284 12.19 -4.37 5.66
CA ASP A 284 13.47 -4.52 6.35
C ASP A 284 14.35 -5.58 5.67
N ALA A 285 13.80 -6.76 5.38
CA ALA A 285 14.53 -7.83 4.72
C ALA A 285 15.11 -7.39 3.36
N ILE A 286 14.32 -6.71 2.53
CA ILE A 286 14.76 -6.25 1.20
C ILE A 286 15.86 -5.20 1.33
N VAL A 287 15.63 -4.16 2.14
CA VAL A 287 16.52 -3.00 2.21
C VAL A 287 17.82 -3.36 2.93
N SER A 288 17.75 -4.11 4.03
CA SER A 288 18.94 -4.57 4.76
C SER A 288 19.81 -5.49 3.91
N GLN A 289 19.19 -6.38 3.10
CA GLN A 289 19.94 -7.22 2.16
C GLN A 289 20.59 -6.39 1.05
N ALA A 290 19.87 -5.43 0.45
CA ALA A 290 20.45 -4.52 -0.54
C ALA A 290 21.60 -3.69 0.06
N ALA A 291 21.44 -3.17 1.28
CA ALA A 291 22.47 -2.41 1.98
C ALA A 291 23.72 -3.25 2.28
N SER A 292 23.58 -4.55 2.56
CA SER A 292 24.72 -5.46 2.77
C SER A 292 25.59 -5.66 1.52
N MET A 293 25.05 -5.36 0.33
CA MET A 293 25.76 -5.45 -0.95
C MET A 293 26.49 -4.16 -1.33
N VAL A 294 26.32 -3.09 -0.56
CA VAL A 294 26.96 -1.79 -0.80
C VAL A 294 28.23 -1.66 0.03
N GLU A 295 29.32 -1.22 -0.59
CA GLU A 295 30.55 -0.86 0.14
C GLU A 295 30.33 0.43 0.93
N LEU A 296 30.24 0.32 2.25
CA LEU A 296 30.10 1.44 3.17
C LEU A 296 31.42 1.75 3.89
N PRO A 297 31.64 3.00 4.36
CA PRO A 297 32.78 3.33 5.20
C PRO A 297 32.89 2.40 6.42
N ALA A 298 34.13 2.14 6.85
CA ALA A 298 34.36 1.33 8.04
C ALA A 298 33.68 1.97 9.27
N PRO A 299 33.00 1.18 10.10
CA PRO A 299 32.37 1.69 11.32
C PRO A 299 33.44 2.21 12.29
N PRO A 300 33.10 3.15 13.18
CA PRO A 300 34.02 3.62 14.21
C PRO A 300 34.43 2.45 15.13
N PRO A 301 35.70 2.37 15.55
CA PRO A 301 36.18 1.26 16.39
C PRO A 301 35.58 1.27 17.80
N ARG A 302 35.12 2.43 18.26
CA ARG A 302 34.40 2.62 19.52
C ARG A 302 33.32 3.67 19.33
N VAL A 303 32.12 3.38 19.81
CA VAL A 303 30.99 4.32 19.79
C VAL A 303 30.84 4.94 21.17
N SER A 304 31.14 6.24 21.27
CA SER A 304 31.17 6.98 22.53
C SER A 304 30.49 8.35 22.45
N THR A 305 30.52 8.99 21.28
CA THR A 305 29.91 10.29 21.01
C THR A 305 28.65 10.16 20.15
N SER A 306 27.82 11.22 20.06
CA SER A 306 26.68 11.23 19.14
C SER A 306 27.11 11.16 17.67
N ALA A 307 28.30 11.67 17.33
CA ALA A 307 28.87 11.55 15.98
C ALA A 307 29.25 10.09 15.67
N ASP A 308 29.89 9.39 16.62
CA ASP A 308 30.22 7.97 16.47
C ASP A 308 28.95 7.13 16.29
N VAL A 309 27.84 7.48 16.96
CA VAL A 309 26.54 6.81 16.75
C VAL A 309 26.03 7.05 15.34
N ALA A 310 26.08 8.28 14.83
CA ALA A 310 25.64 8.59 13.47
C ALA A 310 26.49 7.89 12.40
N GLU A 311 27.81 7.82 12.60
CA GLU A 311 28.71 7.04 11.75
C GLU A 311 28.43 5.54 11.83
N ALA A 312 28.19 4.99 13.02
CA ALA A 312 27.82 3.59 13.18
C ALA A 312 26.50 3.26 12.48
N VAL A 313 25.47 4.12 12.61
CA VAL A 313 24.21 3.98 11.86
C VAL A 313 24.46 3.98 10.35
N SER A 314 25.28 4.91 9.85
CA SER A 314 25.57 5.03 8.42
C SER A 314 26.39 3.86 7.87
N ALA A 315 27.25 3.25 8.69
CA ALA A 315 28.06 2.10 8.33
C ALA A 315 27.32 0.75 8.51
N ARG A 316 26.18 0.74 9.21
CA ARG A 316 25.36 -0.45 9.54
C ARG A 316 23.93 -0.34 9.03
N LEU A 317 23.76 0.22 7.83
CA LEU A 317 22.45 0.26 7.15
C LEU A 317 21.91 -1.14 6.82
N ASP A 318 22.75 -2.16 6.87
CA ASP A 318 22.41 -3.58 6.74
C ASP A 318 21.76 -4.19 8.00
N GLY A 319 21.59 -3.40 9.06
CA GLY A 319 21.02 -3.86 10.33
C GLY A 319 22.00 -4.66 11.20
N SER A 320 23.29 -4.68 10.86
CA SER A 320 24.28 -5.34 11.73
C SER A 320 24.37 -4.64 13.10
N PRO A 321 24.37 -5.40 14.22
CA PRO A 321 24.25 -4.79 15.53
C PRO A 321 25.54 -4.07 15.96
N PHE A 322 25.38 -3.00 16.73
CA PHE A 322 26.49 -2.28 17.35
C PHE A 322 26.12 -1.82 18.77
N ARG A 323 27.14 -1.64 19.60
CA ARG A 323 26.97 -1.20 21.00
C ARG A 323 27.18 0.31 21.10
N ALA A 324 26.30 0.99 21.81
CA ALA A 324 26.39 2.44 22.01
C ALA A 324 25.91 2.87 23.41
N PRO A 325 26.36 4.03 23.92
CA PRO A 325 25.78 4.63 25.11
C PRO A 325 24.30 4.97 24.88
N THR A 326 23.42 4.44 25.72
CA THR A 326 21.96 4.54 25.54
C THR A 326 21.48 5.98 25.34
N VAL A 327 21.97 6.92 26.13
CA VAL A 327 21.56 8.34 26.05
C VAL A 327 21.86 8.93 24.66
N ARG A 328 23.02 8.61 24.09
CA ARG A 328 23.47 9.12 22.78
C ARG A 328 22.71 8.45 21.64
N ALA A 329 22.47 7.15 21.74
CA ALA A 329 21.70 6.41 20.76
C ALA A 329 20.22 6.85 20.75
N THR A 330 19.61 7.07 21.92
CA THR A 330 18.25 7.60 22.02
C THR A 330 18.12 8.99 21.42
N GLU A 331 19.09 9.89 21.63
CA GLU A 331 19.10 11.21 20.97
C GLU A 331 19.04 11.10 19.43
N ILE A 332 19.80 10.17 18.85
CA ILE A 332 19.81 9.95 17.39
C ILE A 332 18.52 9.28 16.93
N SER A 333 18.01 8.29 17.67
CA SER A 333 16.72 7.65 17.40
C SER A 333 15.59 8.66 17.35
N GLU A 334 15.46 9.53 18.35
CA GLU A 334 14.41 10.55 18.40
C GLU A 334 14.49 11.56 17.24
N ARG A 335 15.72 11.86 16.78
CA ARG A 335 15.94 12.72 15.61
C ARG A 335 15.52 12.02 14.32
N LEU A 336 15.85 10.74 14.15
CA LEU A 336 15.41 9.92 13.02
C LEU A 336 13.88 9.80 13.00
N ASP A 337 13.27 9.47 14.13
CA ASP A 337 11.81 9.36 14.26
C ASP A 337 11.12 10.67 13.89
N ARG A 338 11.65 11.81 14.36
CA ARG A 338 11.11 13.14 14.04
C ARG A 338 11.23 13.48 12.55
N TRP A 339 12.33 13.08 11.91
CA TRP A 339 12.56 13.28 10.49
C TRP A 339 11.65 12.36 9.64
N ALA A 340 11.44 11.11 10.05
CA ALA A 340 10.60 10.14 9.34
C ALA A 340 9.09 10.34 9.58
N ARG A 341 8.70 10.97 10.69
CA ARG A 341 7.29 11.16 11.10
C ARG A 341 6.35 11.69 10.00
N PRO A 342 6.73 12.66 9.15
CA PRO A 342 5.85 13.16 8.09
C PRO A 342 5.45 12.11 7.05
N VAL A 343 6.23 11.03 6.90
CA VAL A 343 5.98 9.98 5.91
C VAL A 343 5.51 8.66 6.55
N THR A 344 5.69 8.46 7.85
CA THR A 344 5.24 7.25 8.57
C THR A 344 3.93 7.43 9.34
N ARG A 345 3.44 8.66 9.49
CA ARG A 345 2.19 8.92 10.22
C ARG A 345 0.99 8.27 9.52
N LEU A 346 0.35 7.35 10.24
CA LEU A 346 -0.95 6.78 9.86
C LEU A 346 -2.03 7.88 9.83
N GLY A 347 -2.98 7.74 8.91
CA GLY A 347 -4.04 8.75 8.71
C GLY A 347 -3.59 10.06 8.07
N ARG A 348 -2.41 10.12 7.43
CA ARG A 348 -1.99 11.31 6.68
C ARG A 348 -2.96 11.64 5.53
N PRO A 349 -3.35 12.91 5.34
CA PRO A 349 -4.19 13.29 4.21
C PRO A 349 -3.40 13.21 2.90
N LYS A 350 -4.01 12.67 1.84
CA LYS A 350 -3.40 12.62 0.51
C LYS A 350 -3.78 13.86 -0.29
N LEU A 351 -2.81 14.73 -0.57
CA LEU A 351 -3.03 15.89 -1.44
C LEU A 351 -3.09 15.46 -2.91
N THR A 352 -3.95 16.14 -3.67
CA THR A 352 -4.09 15.97 -5.12
C THR A 352 -3.57 17.21 -5.83
N VAL A 353 -2.55 17.03 -6.65
CA VAL A 353 -2.00 18.03 -7.56
C VAL A 353 -2.74 17.92 -8.88
N GLN A 354 -3.52 18.94 -9.23
CA GLN A 354 -4.28 18.97 -10.47
C GLN A 354 -3.70 20.00 -11.42
N LEU A 355 -3.37 19.56 -12.63
CA LEU A 355 -3.03 20.40 -13.76
C LEU A 355 -4.28 20.55 -14.65
N ASP A 356 -4.71 21.79 -14.86
CA ASP A 356 -5.80 22.10 -15.78
C ASP A 356 -5.25 22.33 -17.21
N PRO A 357 -6.05 22.08 -18.27
CA PRO A 357 -5.64 22.38 -19.64
C PRO A 357 -5.33 23.88 -19.79
N PRO A 358 -4.50 24.25 -20.78
CA PRO A 358 -4.11 25.64 -20.96
C PRO A 358 -5.33 26.50 -21.29
N ASP A 359 -5.33 27.71 -20.76
CA ASP A 359 -6.33 28.70 -21.12
C ASP A 359 -6.04 29.29 -22.52
N ARG A 360 -6.85 30.29 -22.94
CA ARG A 360 -6.68 30.94 -24.26
C ARG A 360 -5.35 31.69 -24.42
N GLY A 361 -4.59 31.90 -23.35
CA GLY A 361 -3.28 32.52 -23.35
C GLY A 361 -2.14 31.52 -23.20
N ASP A 362 -2.40 30.22 -23.43
CA ASP A 362 -1.46 29.11 -23.26
C ASP A 362 -0.92 28.96 -21.81
N ALA A 363 -1.63 29.50 -20.83
CA ALA A 363 -1.26 29.41 -19.42
C ALA A 363 -1.83 28.14 -18.80
N TRP A 364 -0.97 27.30 -18.23
CA TRP A 364 -1.35 26.07 -17.54
C TRP A 364 -1.52 26.35 -16.05
N LEU A 365 -2.72 26.14 -15.51
CA LEU A 365 -2.96 26.32 -14.09
C LEU A 365 -2.76 25.01 -13.34
N LEU A 366 -1.87 25.03 -12.36
CA LEU A 366 -1.73 23.95 -11.37
C LEU A 366 -2.41 24.37 -10.06
N SER A 367 -3.24 23.48 -9.53
CA SER A 367 -3.99 23.67 -8.28
C SER A 367 -3.85 22.48 -7.36
N VAL A 368 -3.52 22.73 -6.10
CA VAL A 368 -3.45 21.72 -5.04
C VAL A 368 -4.79 21.60 -4.33
N HIS A 369 -5.25 20.37 -4.18
CA HIS A 369 -6.48 20.01 -3.50
C HIS A 369 -6.20 19.11 -2.30
N GLY A 370 -6.94 19.31 -1.22
CA GLY A 370 -6.93 18.45 -0.03
C GLY A 370 -8.29 17.79 0.18
N PRO A 371 -8.36 16.70 0.96
CA PRO A 371 -9.61 16.13 1.41
C PRO A 371 -10.32 17.09 2.38
N GLY A 372 -11.59 17.40 2.11
CA GLY A 372 -12.52 17.99 3.08
C GLY A 372 -13.10 16.94 4.03
N THR A 373 -13.92 17.38 4.98
CA THR A 373 -14.56 16.57 6.03
C THR A 373 -15.44 15.44 5.49
N ASN A 374 -16.09 15.67 4.35
CA ASN A 374 -16.91 14.68 3.64
C ASN A 374 -16.14 13.86 2.59
N GLY A 375 -14.81 13.94 2.57
CA GLY A 375 -13.96 13.30 1.57
C GLY A 375 -13.96 13.97 0.19
N ARG A 376 -14.70 15.07 0.00
CA ARG A 376 -14.65 15.85 -1.25
C ARG A 376 -13.29 16.54 -1.37
N LEU A 377 -12.71 16.52 -2.57
CA LEU A 377 -11.52 17.31 -2.85
C LEU A 377 -11.89 18.78 -2.95
N LEU A 378 -11.27 19.60 -2.10
CA LEU A 378 -11.43 21.04 -2.05
C LEU A 378 -10.09 21.71 -2.38
N PRO A 379 -10.09 22.93 -2.95
CA PRO A 379 -8.87 23.74 -3.02
C PRO A 379 -8.19 23.78 -1.64
N ILE A 380 -6.87 23.65 -1.60
CA ILE A 380 -6.15 23.39 -0.33
C ILE A 380 -6.46 24.39 0.79
N GLU A 381 -6.66 25.67 0.46
CA GLU A 381 -7.06 26.69 1.43
C GLU A 381 -8.45 26.45 2.03
N GLU A 382 -9.41 26.00 1.21
CA GLU A 382 -10.76 25.65 1.65
C GLU A 382 -10.74 24.35 2.44
N ALA A 383 -9.97 23.35 2.01
CA ALA A 383 -9.77 22.09 2.75
C ALA A 383 -9.22 22.34 4.16
N MET A 384 -8.25 23.26 4.30
CA MET A 384 -7.71 23.65 5.60
C MET A 384 -8.75 24.36 6.49
N GLY A 385 -9.69 25.09 5.91
CA GLY A 385 -10.78 25.71 6.68
C GLY A 385 -11.87 24.71 7.09
N ASP A 386 -12.06 23.65 6.30
CA ASP A 386 -13.12 22.66 6.49
C ASP A 386 -12.72 21.55 7.50
N THR A 387 -11.44 21.16 7.55
CA THR A 387 -10.98 20.03 8.37
C THR A 387 -10.81 20.35 9.87
N HIS A 388 -10.97 19.33 10.72
CA HIS A 388 -10.63 19.40 12.14
C HIS A 388 -9.12 19.38 12.41
N GLU A 389 -8.29 18.94 11.45
CA GLU A 389 -6.83 18.83 11.59
C GLU A 389 -6.06 19.63 10.53
N PRO A 390 -6.19 20.98 10.47
CA PRO A 390 -5.60 21.80 9.41
C PRO A 390 -4.06 21.74 9.36
N ARG A 391 -3.44 21.46 10.51
CA ARG A 391 -1.98 21.31 10.61
C ARG A 391 -1.46 20.16 9.75
N LEU A 392 -2.21 19.06 9.61
CA LEU A 392 -1.79 17.94 8.78
C LEU A 392 -1.74 18.29 7.29
N LEU A 393 -2.75 19.01 6.81
CA LEU A 393 -2.76 19.49 5.43
C LEU A 393 -1.65 20.51 5.20
N MET A 394 -1.36 21.36 6.18
CA MET A 394 -0.28 22.33 6.11
C MET A 394 1.11 21.67 6.07
N ASP A 395 1.34 20.63 6.87
CA ASP A 395 2.59 19.86 6.89
C ASP A 395 2.80 19.14 5.54
N GLU A 396 1.74 18.49 5.01
CA GLU A 396 1.78 17.85 3.69
C GLU A 396 1.96 18.85 2.55
N LEU A 397 1.35 20.03 2.65
CA LEU A 397 1.55 21.11 1.68
C LEU A 397 2.99 21.62 1.72
N GLY A 398 3.60 21.77 2.89
CA GLY A 398 5.01 22.14 3.01
C GLY A 398 5.94 21.10 2.38
N ARG A 399 5.61 19.82 2.53
CA ARG A 399 6.34 18.72 1.89
C ARG A 399 6.17 18.74 0.37
N LEU A 400 4.98 19.04 -0.12
CA LEU A 400 4.70 19.20 -1.55
C LEU A 400 5.44 20.42 -2.13
N GLU A 401 5.42 21.55 -1.43
CA GLU A 401 6.13 22.77 -1.80
C GLU A 401 7.65 22.53 -1.89
N GLN A 402 8.20 21.63 -1.07
CA GLN A 402 9.60 21.20 -1.15
C GLN A 402 9.86 20.23 -2.31
N ALA A 403 8.96 19.27 -2.54
CA ALA A 403 9.08 18.29 -3.63
C ALA A 403 8.88 18.93 -5.01
N TYR A 404 8.07 19.99 -5.10
CA TYR A 404 7.76 20.68 -6.36
C TYR A 404 7.95 22.21 -6.21
N PRO A 405 9.20 22.70 -6.36
CA PRO A 405 9.56 24.11 -6.16
C PRO A 405 8.76 25.17 -6.92
N PRO A 406 8.16 24.91 -8.12
CA PRO A 406 7.29 25.88 -8.77
C PRO A 406 6.17 26.43 -7.87
N LEU A 407 5.66 25.62 -6.92
CA LEU A 407 4.66 26.04 -5.93
C LEU A 407 5.16 27.09 -4.93
N GLN A 408 6.44 27.45 -4.93
CA GLN A 408 7.00 28.49 -4.06
C GLN A 408 7.20 29.84 -4.77
N ARG A 409 6.84 29.97 -6.06
CA ARG A 409 7.05 31.21 -6.83
C ARG A 409 6.38 32.42 -6.15
N PRO A 410 7.07 33.56 -6.03
CA PRO A 410 6.48 34.78 -5.49
C PRO A 410 5.40 35.34 -6.43
N GLY A 411 4.36 35.98 -5.87
CA GLY A 411 3.26 36.58 -6.64
C GLY A 411 2.12 35.63 -6.99
N GLN A 412 2.05 34.46 -6.36
CA GLN A 412 0.91 33.54 -6.50
C GLN A 412 -0.39 34.19 -6.04
N LEU A 413 -1.46 33.95 -6.80
CA LEU A 413 -2.79 34.48 -6.51
C LEU A 413 -3.37 33.90 -5.22
N ARG A 414 -3.05 32.64 -4.89
CA ARG A 414 -3.45 31.90 -3.67
C ARG A 414 -2.43 30.79 -3.38
N ARG A 415 -2.31 30.37 -2.13
CA ARG A 415 -1.40 29.28 -1.73
C ARG A 415 -1.85 27.97 -2.39
N GLY A 416 -0.89 27.20 -2.91
CA GLY A 416 -1.18 25.96 -3.63
C GLY A 416 -1.75 26.16 -5.04
N ARG A 417 -1.56 27.35 -5.65
CA ARG A 417 -1.90 27.60 -7.06
C ARG A 417 -0.76 28.28 -7.78
N VAL A 418 -0.32 27.73 -8.91
CA VAL A 418 0.75 28.30 -9.71
C VAL A 418 0.43 28.18 -11.20
N VAL A 419 0.78 29.22 -11.96
CA VAL A 419 0.78 29.16 -13.42
C VAL A 419 2.12 28.58 -13.89
N LEU A 420 2.04 27.53 -14.68
CA LEU A 420 3.18 26.85 -15.27
C LEU A 420 3.37 27.28 -16.72
N SER A 421 4.63 27.24 -17.18
CA SER A 421 4.92 27.29 -18.62
C SER A 421 4.53 25.98 -19.31
N GLN A 422 4.41 25.98 -20.64
CA GLN A 422 4.16 24.76 -21.41
C GLN A 422 5.21 23.67 -21.15
N ALA A 423 6.49 24.05 -21.01
CA ALA A 423 7.56 23.09 -20.73
C ALA A 423 7.41 22.44 -19.35
N GLU A 424 7.06 23.22 -18.32
CA GLU A 424 6.85 22.73 -16.95
C GLU A 424 5.59 21.84 -16.85
N ALA A 425 4.52 22.23 -17.53
CA ALA A 425 3.31 21.43 -17.62
C ALA A 425 3.58 20.10 -18.35
N TRP A 426 4.37 20.14 -19.43
CA TRP A 426 4.77 18.95 -20.17
C TRP A 426 5.64 18.00 -19.35
N GLU A 427 6.61 18.53 -18.61
CA GLU A 427 7.43 17.75 -17.68
C GLU A 427 6.55 17.04 -16.65
N LEU A 428 5.63 17.78 -16.01
CA LEU A 428 4.69 17.21 -15.04
C LEU A 428 3.81 16.11 -15.65
N MET A 429 3.37 16.25 -16.90
CA MET A 429 2.56 15.24 -17.58
C MET A 429 3.32 13.96 -17.93
N ILE A 430 4.61 14.03 -18.24
CA ILE A 430 5.40 12.86 -18.62
C ILE A 430 6.00 12.15 -17.40
N THR A 431 6.61 12.89 -16.50
CA THR A 431 7.40 12.32 -15.40
C THR A 431 6.65 12.32 -14.07
N GLY A 432 5.50 13.02 -13.99
CA GLY A 432 4.80 13.26 -12.74
C GLY A 432 5.60 14.10 -11.74
N ALA A 433 6.77 14.62 -12.13
CA ALA A 433 7.78 15.26 -11.27
C ALA A 433 8.14 14.45 -10.00
N GLY A 434 8.00 13.11 -10.03
CA GLY A 434 8.22 12.26 -8.86
C GLY A 434 7.20 12.44 -7.72
N LEU A 435 6.09 13.15 -7.97
CA LEU A 435 5.10 13.47 -6.94
C LEU A 435 4.28 12.25 -6.51
N GLU A 436 3.99 11.33 -7.44
CA GLU A 436 3.27 10.09 -7.12
C GLU A 436 4.08 9.16 -6.20
N PRO A 437 5.36 8.84 -6.50
CA PRO A 437 6.23 8.14 -5.54
C PRO A 437 6.40 8.88 -4.20
N ALA A 438 6.39 10.22 -4.21
CA ALA A 438 6.40 11.01 -2.99
C ALA A 438 5.09 10.94 -2.18
N GLY A 439 4.06 10.24 -2.67
CA GLY A 439 2.81 9.99 -1.96
C GLY A 439 1.75 11.08 -2.15
N PHE A 440 1.81 11.81 -3.26
CA PHE A 440 0.78 12.74 -3.73
C PHE A 440 -0.01 12.14 -4.90
N ALA A 441 -1.29 12.50 -5.05
CA ALA A 441 -2.04 12.14 -6.25
C ALA A 441 -1.80 13.19 -7.33
N VAL A 442 -1.57 12.79 -8.58
CA VAL A 442 -1.42 13.71 -9.70
C VAL A 442 -2.57 13.52 -10.67
N ARG A 443 -3.22 14.62 -11.06
CA ARG A 443 -4.28 14.65 -12.08
C ARG A 443 -3.84 15.58 -13.19
N VAL A 444 -3.69 15.03 -14.39
CA VAL A 444 -3.33 15.79 -15.59
C VAL A 444 -4.46 15.75 -16.61
N PRO A 445 -4.54 16.74 -17.51
CA PRO A 445 -5.56 16.74 -18.55
C PRO A 445 -5.43 15.51 -19.44
N ALA A 446 -6.56 15.04 -19.97
CA ALA A 446 -6.55 13.93 -20.91
C ALA A 446 -5.76 14.33 -22.17
N LEU A 447 -4.62 13.68 -22.40
CA LEU A 447 -3.88 13.83 -23.65
C LEU A 447 -4.77 13.37 -24.81
N SER A 448 -4.77 14.15 -25.88
CA SER A 448 -5.47 13.77 -27.11
C SER A 448 -4.98 12.41 -27.58
N ARG A 449 -5.90 11.44 -27.68
CA ARG A 449 -5.63 10.12 -28.27
C ARG A 449 -5.57 10.17 -29.80
N ARG A 450 -5.73 11.36 -30.40
CA ARG A 450 -5.65 11.54 -31.84
C ARG A 450 -4.23 11.25 -32.27
N ARG A 451 -4.08 10.30 -33.19
CA ARG A 451 -2.78 10.01 -33.80
C ARG A 451 -2.34 11.27 -34.56
N PRO A 452 -1.19 11.87 -34.22
CA PRO A 452 -0.74 13.07 -34.90
C PRO A 452 -0.49 12.75 -36.37
N THR A 453 -0.86 13.67 -37.25
CA THR A 453 -0.79 13.44 -38.70
C THR A 453 0.59 13.87 -39.18
N PRO A 454 1.46 12.95 -39.65
CA PRO A 454 2.74 13.35 -40.20
C PRO A 454 2.53 14.07 -41.53
N ALA A 455 3.08 15.28 -41.64
CA ALA A 455 3.14 16.05 -42.88
C ALA A 455 4.60 16.43 -43.17
N LEU A 456 4.97 16.45 -44.46
CA LEU A 456 6.28 16.88 -44.90
C LEU A 456 6.14 18.23 -45.61
N HIS A 457 6.78 19.26 -45.08
CA HIS A 457 6.84 20.56 -45.74
C HIS A 457 8.15 20.70 -46.51
N LEU A 458 8.04 20.95 -47.81
CA LEU A 458 9.16 21.18 -48.71
C LEU A 458 9.24 22.68 -49.01
N PHE A 459 10.35 23.31 -48.65
CA PHE A 459 10.65 24.67 -49.06
C PHE A 459 11.69 24.60 -50.19
N ALA A 460 11.35 25.18 -51.33
CA ALA A 460 12.29 25.35 -52.44
C ALA A 460 12.43 26.86 -52.70
N GLU A 461 13.55 27.45 -52.30
CA GLU A 461 13.88 28.81 -52.70
C GLU A 461 14.38 28.80 -54.15
N ARG A 462 13.70 29.57 -54.99
CA ARG A 462 14.15 29.82 -56.36
C ARG A 462 15.20 30.93 -56.29
N ALA A 463 16.44 30.61 -56.65
CA ALA A 463 17.49 31.63 -56.78
C ALA A 463 16.99 32.73 -57.74
N VAL A 464 16.76 33.93 -57.21
CA VAL A 464 16.27 35.07 -57.99
C VAL A 464 17.46 35.69 -58.72
N GLY A 465 17.48 35.52 -60.05
CA GLY A 465 18.22 36.39 -60.97
C GLY A 465 19.24 35.69 -61.86
N GLY A 466 18.98 35.71 -63.18
CA GLY A 466 19.99 35.51 -64.22
C GLY A 466 19.56 34.56 -65.34
N ASP A 467 19.44 35.11 -66.56
CA ASP A 467 19.18 34.37 -67.80
C ASP A 467 20.16 33.22 -68.05
N SER A 468 19.63 32.22 -68.75
CA SER A 468 20.18 30.90 -69.15
C SER A 468 21.71 30.73 -69.28
N ALA A 469 22.23 29.57 -68.81
CA ALA A 469 22.87 28.52 -69.65
C ALA A 469 23.50 27.38 -68.82
N VAL A 470 23.03 26.14 -69.07
CA VAL A 470 23.65 24.80 -68.88
C VAL A 470 24.16 24.39 -67.47
N GLY A 471 23.48 23.39 -66.87
CA GLY A 471 24.04 22.52 -65.81
C GLY A 471 22.99 21.91 -64.88
N VAL A 472 22.89 20.58 -64.84
CA VAL A 472 21.94 19.76 -64.04
C VAL A 472 22.06 19.94 -62.51
N ASN A 473 22.97 20.78 -62.02
CA ASN A 473 23.21 21.02 -60.59
C ASN A 473 22.83 22.44 -60.12
N GLN A 474 21.79 23.06 -60.70
CA GLN A 474 21.20 24.23 -60.07
C GLN A 474 20.39 23.78 -58.85
N LEU A 475 21.14 23.61 -57.75
CA LEU A 475 20.67 23.30 -56.42
C LEU A 475 19.58 24.31 -56.07
N SER A 476 18.33 23.87 -56.21
CA SER A 476 17.26 24.43 -55.40
C SER A 476 17.71 24.19 -53.96
N ASP A 477 17.80 25.22 -53.14
CA ASP A 477 18.06 25.00 -51.72
C ASP A 477 16.77 24.40 -51.15
N VAL A 478 16.73 23.06 -51.17
CA VAL A 478 15.56 22.29 -50.75
C VAL A 478 15.78 21.94 -49.29
N ARG A 479 15.07 22.66 -48.41
CA ARG A 479 14.92 22.24 -47.02
C ARG A 479 13.57 21.55 -46.86
N TRP A 480 13.58 20.39 -46.21
CA TRP A 480 12.37 19.68 -45.82
C TRP A 480 12.29 19.68 -44.29
N SER A 481 11.07 19.83 -43.77
CA SER A 481 10.79 19.65 -42.35
C SER A 481 9.63 18.70 -42.16
N VAL A 482 9.69 17.94 -41.06
CA VAL A 482 8.65 17.00 -40.67
C VAL A 482 7.79 17.70 -39.64
N LEU A 483 6.50 17.81 -39.94
CA LEU A 483 5.50 18.33 -39.03
C LEU A 483 4.65 17.18 -38.51
N PHE A 484 4.35 17.22 -37.22
CA PHE A 484 3.30 16.42 -36.61
C PHE A 484 2.21 17.40 -36.17
N ASP A 485 1.12 17.43 -36.95
CA ASP A 485 0.10 18.49 -36.88
C ASP A 485 0.75 19.90 -36.97
N ASP A 486 0.78 20.68 -35.88
CA ASP A 486 1.31 22.07 -35.86
C ASP A 486 2.77 22.17 -35.36
N VAL A 487 3.43 21.06 -35.07
CA VAL A 487 4.79 21.03 -34.48
C VAL A 487 5.84 20.66 -35.52
N GLU A 488 6.76 21.58 -35.84
CA GLU A 488 7.89 21.35 -36.75
C GLU A 488 9.06 20.75 -35.96
N LEU A 489 9.49 19.53 -36.34
CA LEU A 489 10.63 18.87 -35.69
C LEU A 489 11.96 19.39 -36.25
N THR A 490 12.91 19.68 -35.36
CA THR A 490 14.28 20.01 -35.76
C THR A 490 15.06 18.74 -36.14
N ALA A 491 16.17 18.90 -36.87
CA ALA A 491 17.04 17.78 -37.21
C ALA A 491 17.59 17.05 -35.98
N ALA A 492 17.78 17.75 -34.85
CA ALA A 492 18.23 17.15 -33.59
C ALA A 492 17.12 16.29 -32.94
N ASP A 493 15.87 16.76 -32.99
CA ASP A 493 14.70 16.03 -32.47
C ASP A 493 14.45 14.75 -33.27
N ILE A 494 14.57 14.84 -34.61
CA ILE A 494 14.47 13.69 -35.51
C ILE A 494 15.55 12.66 -35.19
N ALA A 495 16.80 13.10 -34.98
CA ALA A 495 17.91 12.20 -34.65
C ALA A 495 17.74 11.53 -33.27
N LYS A 496 17.13 12.22 -32.30
CA LYS A 496 16.81 11.67 -30.98
C LYS A 496 15.68 10.63 -31.08
N LEU A 497 14.58 10.95 -31.76
CA LEU A 497 13.47 10.04 -32.00
C LEU A 497 13.89 8.78 -32.76
N ALA A 498 14.78 8.92 -33.76
CA ALA A 498 15.32 7.79 -34.50
C ALA A 498 16.16 6.83 -33.64
N LYS A 499 16.78 7.32 -32.56
CA LYS A 499 17.51 6.47 -31.59
C LYS A 499 16.59 5.74 -30.62
N GLU A 500 15.44 6.32 -30.30
CA GLU A 500 14.44 5.75 -29.38
C GLU A 500 13.48 4.77 -30.08
N ALA A 501 13.38 4.85 -31.42
CA ALA A 501 12.55 3.96 -32.21
C ALA A 501 13.15 2.53 -32.27
N ARG A 502 12.45 1.55 -31.67
CA ARG A 502 12.68 0.13 -31.99
C ARG A 502 12.34 -0.11 -33.47
N PRO A 503 13.18 -0.81 -34.24
CA PRO A 503 12.95 -1.00 -35.66
C PRO A 503 11.71 -1.88 -35.89
N LEU A 504 10.59 -1.24 -36.25
CA LEU A 504 9.37 -1.87 -36.73
C LEU A 504 9.42 -2.08 -38.25
N VAL A 505 10.51 -2.67 -38.76
CA VAL A 505 10.55 -3.13 -40.14
C VAL A 505 11.32 -4.45 -40.19
N LYS A 506 10.59 -5.57 -40.31
CA LYS A 506 11.15 -6.77 -40.95
C LYS A 506 11.31 -6.41 -42.43
N SER A 507 12.54 -6.14 -42.87
CA SER A 507 12.81 -6.13 -44.30
C SER A 507 12.61 -7.55 -44.82
N ARG A 508 11.58 -7.80 -45.60
CA ARG A 508 11.58 -8.93 -46.52
C ARG A 508 12.51 -8.57 -47.68
N GLY A 509 13.77 -8.96 -47.53
CA GLY A 509 14.73 -9.22 -48.60
C GLY A 509 15.27 -10.61 -48.34
#